data_AF-A0A9P6NE43-F1
#
_entry.id   AF-A0A9P6NE43-F1
#
_cell.length_a   1.000
_cell.length_b   1.000
_cell.length_c   1.000
_cell.angle_alpha   90.00
_cell.angle_beta   90.00
_cell.angle_gamma   90.00
#
_symmetry.space_group_name_H-M   'P 1'
#
loop_
_entity.id
_entity.type
_entity.pdbx_description
1 polymer ?
#
loop_
_entity_poly.entity_id
_entity_poly.type
_entity_poly.pdbx_seq_one_letter_code
_entity_poly.pdbx_strand_id
1 'polypeptide(L)'
;MQIEPEWYIPILPMVLVNGSSGIGTGWSSDIPNYNPMDPVENLRHKLNDEPLEPIHPWFRGFKGEFNIKGPGKYRVLRVWDQLDPDTLDVTELPIRVQNLAHKKQVEAWITTNDKALALVKKWFIN
;
A
#
# COMPACT_ATOMS: atom_id res chain seq x y z
N MET A 1 -2.82 4.73 40.90
CA MET A 1 -3.19 4.78 39.47
C MET A 1 -2.37 3.73 38.76
N GLN A 2 -3.01 2.82 38.03
CA GLN A 2 -2.32 1.83 37.22
C GLN A 2 -2.24 2.41 35.80
N ILE A 3 -1.01 2.59 35.31
CA ILE A 3 -0.74 3.03 33.94
C ILE A 3 -0.53 1.80 33.04
N GLU A 4 -0.53 2.03 31.72
CA GLU A 4 -0.25 1.01 30.72
C GLU A 4 1.14 0.37 30.92
N PRO A 5 1.32 -0.90 30.50
CA PRO A 5 2.63 -1.54 30.51
C PRO A 5 3.55 -0.90 29.46
N GLU A 6 4.86 -1.12 29.61
CA GLU A 6 5.87 -0.66 28.65
C GLU A 6 5.63 -1.23 27.23
N TRP A 7 5.20 -2.50 27.15
CA TRP A 7 4.71 -3.12 25.92
C TRP A 7 3.75 -4.26 26.21
N TYR A 8 2.89 -4.53 25.23
CA TYR A 8 2.07 -5.74 25.19
C TYR A 8 2.81 -6.86 24.46
N ILE A 9 2.51 -8.11 24.82
CA ILE A 9 3.06 -9.30 24.17
C ILE A 9 1.92 -10.02 23.44
N PRO A 10 1.54 -9.57 22.23
CA PRO A 10 0.52 -10.23 21.45
C PRO A 10 1.01 -11.60 20.95
N ILE A 11 0.08 -12.53 20.71
CA ILE A 11 0.37 -13.86 20.15
C ILE A 11 0.87 -13.81 18.70
N LEU A 12 0.68 -12.66 18.03
CA LEU A 12 1.07 -12.40 16.64
C LEU A 12 1.86 -11.08 16.61
N PRO A 13 2.91 -10.94 15.79
CA PRO A 13 3.65 -9.68 15.67
C PRO A 13 2.78 -8.59 15.00
N MET A 14 2.03 -7.86 15.83
CA MET A 14 1.05 -6.86 15.36
C MET A 14 1.67 -5.71 14.56
N VAL A 15 2.97 -5.45 14.75
CA VAL A 15 3.72 -4.46 13.96
C VAL A 15 3.81 -4.85 12.47
N LEU A 16 3.78 -6.16 12.14
CA LEU A 16 3.72 -6.63 10.75
C LEU A 16 2.29 -6.56 10.22
N VAL A 17 1.29 -6.89 11.05
CA VAL A 17 -0.12 -6.87 10.64
C VAL A 17 -0.58 -5.45 10.27
N ASN A 18 -0.32 -4.50 11.16
CA ASN A 18 -0.81 -3.14 11.00
C ASN A 18 0.20 -2.19 10.34
N GLY A 19 1.46 -2.63 10.19
CA GLY A 19 2.56 -1.75 9.82
C GLY A 19 2.86 -0.73 10.92
N SER A 20 3.74 0.21 10.60
CA SER A 20 4.02 1.40 11.41
C SER A 20 4.59 2.51 10.54
N SER A 21 4.43 3.76 10.96
CA SER A 21 5.06 4.91 10.31
C SER A 21 5.40 5.94 11.37
N GLY A 22 6.66 6.36 11.44
CA GLY A 22 7.14 7.30 12.44
C GLY A 22 8.43 7.99 12.03
N ILE A 23 8.54 9.26 12.42
CA ILE A 23 9.74 10.08 12.21
C ILE A 23 10.20 10.55 13.58
N GLY A 24 11.48 10.34 13.88
CA GLY A 24 12.15 10.86 15.07
C GLY A 24 13.37 11.69 14.70
N THR A 25 14.11 12.14 15.70
CA THR A 25 15.36 12.88 15.47
C THR A 25 16.45 11.92 15.02
N GLY A 26 16.90 12.06 13.77
CA GLY A 26 17.96 11.25 13.17
C GLY A 26 17.52 9.90 12.59
N TRP A 27 16.27 9.48 12.83
CA TRP A 27 15.74 8.19 12.37
C TRP A 27 14.31 8.31 11.86
N SER A 28 13.93 7.39 10.98
CA SER A 28 12.54 7.17 10.58
C SER A 28 12.28 5.67 10.45
N SER A 29 11.04 5.27 10.62
CA SER A 29 10.58 3.90 10.45
C SER A 29 9.30 3.90 9.62
N ASP A 30 9.27 3.07 8.58
CA ASP A 30 8.06 2.79 7.79
C ASP A 30 8.02 1.29 7.52
N ILE A 31 7.02 0.63 8.10
CA ILE A 31 6.76 -0.79 7.98
C ILE A 31 5.40 -0.93 7.28
N PRO A 32 5.31 -1.62 6.13
CA PRO A 32 4.03 -1.84 5.48
C PRO A 32 3.19 -2.88 6.22
N ASN A 33 1.91 -2.95 5.88
CA ASN A 33 1.02 -4.00 6.34
C ASN A 33 1.36 -5.33 5.64
N TYR A 34 1.16 -6.43 6.36
CA TYR A 34 1.28 -7.81 5.87
C TYR A 34 -0.01 -8.57 6.14
N ASN A 35 -0.25 -9.65 5.39
CA ASN A 35 -1.40 -10.51 5.62
C ASN A 35 -1.22 -11.21 6.97
N PRO A 36 -2.20 -11.17 7.89
CA PRO A 36 -2.08 -11.84 9.19
C PRO A 36 -1.74 -13.33 9.10
N MET A 37 -2.10 -14.00 8.01
CA MET A 37 -1.80 -15.41 7.81
C MET A 37 -0.31 -15.66 7.58
N ASP A 38 0.43 -14.74 6.95
CA ASP A 38 1.84 -15.00 6.63
C ASP A 38 2.72 -15.07 7.91
N PRO A 39 2.59 -14.14 8.89
CA PRO A 39 3.27 -14.31 10.17
C PRO A 39 2.75 -15.51 10.99
N VAL A 40 1.49 -15.94 10.81
CA VAL A 40 0.99 -17.16 11.46
C VAL A 40 1.73 -18.38 10.93
N GLU A 41 1.86 -18.54 9.61
CA GLU A 41 2.59 -19.68 9.03
C GLU A 41 4.07 -19.65 9.42
N ASN A 42 4.72 -18.48 9.37
CA ASN A 42 6.10 -18.33 9.82
C ASN A 42 6.30 -18.60 11.32
N LEU A 43 5.32 -18.30 12.17
CA LEU A 43 5.36 -18.70 13.58
C LEU A 43 5.28 -20.23 13.72
N ARG A 44 4.45 -20.91 12.94
CA ARG A 44 4.40 -22.38 12.93
C ARG A 44 5.71 -22.98 12.46
N HIS A 45 6.29 -22.47 11.36
CA HIS A 45 7.61 -22.90 10.89
C HIS A 45 8.64 -22.76 12.00
N LYS A 46 8.68 -21.59 12.66
CA LYS A 46 9.62 -21.35 13.76
C LYS A 46 9.42 -22.29 14.95
N LEU A 47 8.18 -22.68 15.26
CA LEU A 47 7.88 -23.64 16.33
C LEU A 47 8.29 -25.08 15.98
N ASN A 48 8.41 -25.38 14.69
CA ASN A 48 8.83 -26.68 14.16
C ASN A 48 10.31 -26.72 13.72
N ASP A 49 11.10 -25.67 14.02
CA ASP A 49 12.48 -25.49 13.54
C ASP A 49 12.63 -25.51 12.00
N GLU A 50 11.58 -25.11 11.28
CA GLU A 50 11.54 -24.98 9.83
C GLU A 50 12.00 -23.58 9.37
N PRO A 51 12.54 -23.45 8.15
CA PRO A 51 12.96 -22.16 7.62
C PRO A 51 11.77 -21.20 7.44
N LEU A 52 12.01 -19.92 7.73
CA LEU A 52 11.04 -18.86 7.49
C LEU A 52 10.90 -18.59 5.99
N GLU A 53 9.67 -18.34 5.57
CA GLU A 53 9.35 -17.91 4.22
C GLU A 53 9.32 -16.38 4.11
N PRO A 54 9.81 -15.79 3.00
CA PRO A 54 9.64 -14.37 2.73
C PRO A 54 8.15 -14.00 2.67
N ILE A 55 7.78 -12.93 3.38
CA ILE A 55 6.42 -12.36 3.34
C ILE A 55 6.43 -11.05 2.57
N HIS A 56 5.29 -10.71 1.97
CA HIS A 56 5.15 -9.54 1.11
C HIS A 56 4.06 -8.59 1.59
N PRO A 57 4.19 -7.28 1.35
CA PRO A 57 3.19 -6.31 1.72
C PRO A 57 1.81 -6.69 1.19
N TRP A 58 0.82 -6.51 2.04
CA TRP A 58 -0.56 -6.83 1.76
C TRP A 58 -1.48 -5.88 2.52
N PHE A 59 -2.55 -5.45 1.87
CA PHE A 59 -3.49 -4.51 2.43
C PHE A 59 -4.90 -5.07 2.28
N ARG A 60 -5.62 -5.16 3.41
CA ARG A 60 -6.97 -5.73 3.44
C ARG A 60 -7.90 -5.00 2.47
N GLY A 61 -8.47 -5.75 1.53
CA GLY A 61 -9.45 -5.24 0.58
C GLY A 61 -8.86 -4.55 -0.66
N PHE A 62 -7.54 -4.32 -0.70
CA PHE A 62 -6.88 -3.82 -1.89
C PHE A 62 -6.81 -4.91 -2.96
N LYS A 63 -7.22 -4.57 -4.18
CA LYS A 63 -7.29 -5.53 -5.29
C LYS A 63 -6.12 -5.45 -6.27
N GLY A 64 -5.23 -4.47 -6.11
CA GLY A 64 -4.05 -4.33 -6.96
C GLY A 64 -2.91 -5.26 -6.55
N GLU A 65 -1.84 -5.21 -7.35
CA GLU A 65 -0.68 -6.11 -7.18
C GLU A 65 0.55 -5.38 -6.63
N PHE A 66 1.32 -6.10 -5.80
CA PHE A 66 2.64 -5.68 -5.33
C PHE A 66 3.73 -6.27 -6.22
N ASN A 67 4.20 -5.48 -7.19
CA ASN A 67 5.27 -5.92 -8.09
C ASN A 67 6.64 -5.81 -7.41
N ILE A 68 7.28 -6.94 -7.13
CA ILE A 68 8.62 -6.98 -6.52
C ILE A 68 9.65 -6.45 -7.53
N LYS A 69 10.44 -5.46 -7.11
CA LYS A 69 11.53 -4.86 -7.91
C LYS A 69 12.92 -5.14 -7.33
N GLY A 70 12.98 -5.78 -6.17
CA GLY A 70 14.19 -6.19 -5.47
C GLY A 70 13.92 -6.38 -3.97
N PRO A 71 14.93 -6.76 -3.18
CA PRO A 71 14.78 -6.91 -1.74
C PRO A 71 14.23 -5.63 -1.10
N GLY A 72 13.07 -5.73 -0.43
CA GLY A 72 12.39 -4.60 0.21
C GLY A 72 11.85 -3.52 -0.74
N LYS A 73 11.86 -3.74 -2.07
CA LYS A 73 11.41 -2.76 -3.07
C LYS A 73 10.20 -3.27 -3.82
N TYR A 74 9.09 -2.54 -3.68
CA TYR A 74 7.81 -2.88 -4.29
C TYR A 74 7.31 -1.73 -5.17
N ARG A 75 6.67 -2.08 -6.29
CA ARG A 75 5.92 -1.15 -7.13
C ARG A 75 4.44 -1.51 -7.04
N VAL A 76 3.65 -0.55 -6.60
CA VAL A 76 2.18 -0.66 -6.53
C VAL A 76 1.62 0.24 -7.61
N LEU A 77 0.87 -0.33 -8.54
CA LEU A 77 0.24 0.40 -9.64
C LEU A 77 -1.25 0.58 -9.40
N ARG A 78 -1.82 1.53 -10.12
CA ARG A 78 -3.25 1.76 -10.20
C ARG A 78 -3.88 0.62 -11.01
N VAL A 79 -5.09 0.19 -10.66
CA VAL A 79 -5.86 -0.77 -11.45
C VAL A 79 -6.89 0.02 -12.27
N TRP A 80 -7.01 -0.33 -13.53
CA TRP A 80 -7.94 0.29 -14.45
C TRP A 80 -8.36 -0.70 -15.53
N ASP A 81 -9.58 -0.54 -16.01
CA ASP A 81 -10.17 -1.30 -17.10
C ASP A 81 -10.38 -0.37 -18.29
N GLN A 82 -10.11 -0.84 -19.51
CA GLN A 82 -10.42 -0.10 -20.72
C GLN A 82 -11.85 -0.40 -21.16
N LEU A 83 -12.73 0.59 -21.10
CA LEU A 83 -14.13 0.42 -21.50
C LEU A 83 -14.31 0.57 -23.02
N ASP A 84 -13.56 1.49 -23.63
CA ASP A 84 -13.53 1.76 -25.07
C ASP A 84 -12.17 2.40 -25.47
N PRO A 85 -11.91 2.68 -26.78
CA PRO A 85 -10.63 3.25 -27.22
C PRO A 85 -10.20 4.55 -26.52
N ASP A 86 -11.15 5.35 -26.05
CA ASP A 86 -10.92 6.68 -25.48
C ASP A 86 -11.29 6.78 -23.98
N THR A 87 -11.81 5.71 -23.38
CA THR A 87 -12.30 5.70 -21.99
C THR A 87 -11.62 4.62 -21.14
N LEU A 88 -11.04 5.05 -20.03
CA LEU A 88 -10.49 4.19 -18.97
C LEU A 88 -11.32 4.34 -17.70
N ASP A 89 -11.65 3.22 -17.06
CA ASP A 89 -12.29 3.17 -15.74
C ASP A 89 -11.25 2.81 -14.68
N VAL A 90 -11.01 3.72 -13.74
CA VAL A 90 -10.02 3.53 -12.68
C VAL A 90 -10.71 2.87 -11.48
N THR A 91 -10.45 1.58 -11.28
CA THR A 91 -11.15 0.76 -10.27
C THR A 91 -10.43 0.72 -8.91
N GLU A 92 -9.13 0.99 -8.87
CA GLU A 92 -8.35 0.98 -7.62
C GLU A 92 -7.17 1.95 -7.70
N LEU A 93 -6.93 2.72 -6.62
CA LEU A 93 -5.75 3.59 -6.52
C LEU A 93 -4.60 2.89 -5.79
N PRO A 94 -3.32 3.23 -6.09
CA PRO A 94 -2.21 2.68 -5.31
C PRO A 94 -2.40 2.98 -3.82
N ILE A 95 -1.96 2.04 -2.99
CA ILE A 95 -1.99 2.19 -1.53
C ILE A 95 -1.38 3.53 -1.08
N ARG A 96 -2.03 4.16 -0.09
CA ARG A 96 -1.71 5.50 0.45
C ARG A 96 -1.95 6.67 -0.52
N VAL A 97 -2.40 6.44 -1.76
CA VAL A 97 -2.86 7.52 -2.65
C VAL A 97 -4.30 7.86 -2.32
N GLN A 98 -4.54 9.08 -1.83
CA GLN A 98 -5.89 9.56 -1.51
C GLN A 98 -6.65 9.98 -2.77
N ASN A 99 -7.98 9.79 -2.75
CA ASN A 99 -8.89 10.22 -3.82
C ASN A 99 -8.72 11.70 -4.19
N LEU A 100 -8.55 12.59 -3.20
CA LEU A 100 -8.36 14.01 -3.44
C LEU A 100 -7.05 14.32 -4.19
N ALA A 101 -5.96 13.62 -3.84
CA ALA A 101 -4.68 13.79 -4.52
C ALA A 101 -4.78 13.29 -5.97
N HIS A 102 -5.46 12.17 -6.19
CA HIS A 102 -5.71 11.66 -7.53
C HIS A 102 -6.60 12.60 -8.36
N LYS A 103 -7.68 13.12 -7.77
CA LYS A 103 -8.56 14.10 -8.42
C LYS A 103 -7.78 15.31 -8.93
N LYS A 104 -6.95 15.91 -8.07
CA LYS A 104 -6.09 17.05 -8.44
C LYS A 104 -5.12 16.70 -9.58
N GLN A 105 -4.60 15.48 -9.59
CA GLN A 105 -3.73 14.99 -10.67
C GLN A 105 -4.48 14.89 -12.00
N VAL A 106 -5.71 14.35 -11.99
CA VAL A 106 -6.56 14.26 -13.20
C VAL A 106 -6.97 15.65 -13.69
N GLU A 107 -7.33 16.56 -12.80
CA GLU A 107 -7.66 17.95 -13.15
C GLU A 107 -6.47 18.67 -13.81
N ALA A 108 -5.25 18.42 -13.33
CA ALA A 108 -4.05 18.96 -13.94
C ALA A 108 -3.82 18.42 -15.37
N TRP A 109 -4.26 17.20 -15.68
CA TRP A 109 -4.16 16.61 -17.00
C TRP A 109 -5.20 17.13 -18.01
N ILE A 110 -6.22 17.85 -17.56
CA ILE A 110 -7.22 18.48 -18.45
C ILE A 110 -6.73 19.84 -18.95
N THR A 111 -5.88 20.51 -18.16
CA THR A 111 -5.45 21.87 -18.46
C THR A 111 -4.15 21.85 -19.25
N THR A 112 -4.17 22.39 -20.47
CA THR A 112 -2.93 22.70 -21.20
C THR A 112 -2.23 23.87 -20.50
N ASN A 113 -0.92 23.74 -20.27
CA ASN A 113 -0.09 24.84 -19.79
C ASN A 113 1.21 24.92 -20.61
N ASP A 114 2.03 25.93 -20.34
CA ASP A 114 3.28 26.20 -21.08
C ASP A 114 4.28 25.03 -21.09
N LYS A 115 4.13 24.05 -20.19
CA LYS A 115 5.01 22.88 -20.06
C LYS A 115 4.39 21.58 -20.57
N ALA A 116 3.07 21.49 -20.75
CA ALA A 116 2.41 20.24 -21.13
C ALA A 116 1.05 20.46 -21.82
N LEU A 117 0.79 19.64 -22.84
CA LEU A 117 -0.52 19.52 -23.47
C LEU A 117 -1.49 18.76 -22.56
N ALA A 118 -2.78 19.08 -22.67
CA ALA A 118 -3.84 18.31 -22.03
C ALA A 118 -3.84 16.85 -22.51
N LEU A 119 -3.95 15.93 -21.56
CA LEU A 119 -3.96 14.47 -21.78
C LEU A 119 -5.36 13.87 -21.58
N VAL A 120 -6.25 14.55 -20.86
CA VAL A 120 -7.59 14.06 -20.53
C VAL A 120 -8.65 15.04 -21.01
N LYS A 121 -9.62 14.55 -21.79
CA LYS A 121 -10.72 15.37 -22.31
C LYS A 121 -11.83 15.62 -21.28
N LYS A 122 -12.17 14.62 -20.46
CA LYS A 122 -13.22 14.65 -19.44
C LYS A 122 -12.99 13.55 -18.40
N TRP A 123 -13.48 13.73 -17.18
CA TRP A 123 -13.56 12.69 -16.14
C TRP A 123 -14.86 12.84 -15.34
N PHE A 124 -15.28 11.77 -14.65
CA PHE A 124 -16.42 11.74 -13.74
C PHE A 124 -16.22 10.66 -12.67
N ILE A 125 -16.97 10.74 -11.57
CA ILE A 125 -17.02 9.71 -10.53
C ILE A 125 -18.35 9.00 -10.68
N ASN A 126 -18.32 7.67 -10.72
CA ASN A 126 -19.52 6.82 -10.69
C ASN A 126 -20.11 6.72 -9.28
#